data_AF-A0A497DZZ9-F1
#
_entry.id   AF-A0A497DZZ9-F1
#
_cell.length_a   1.000
_cell.length_b   1.000
_cell.length_c   1.000
_cell.angle_alpha   90.00
_cell.angle_beta   90.00
_cell.angle_gamma   90.00
#
_symmetry.space_group_name_H-M   'P 1'
#
loop_
_entity.id
_entity.type
_entity.pdbx_description
1 polymer ?
#
loop_
_entity_poly.entity_id
_entity_poly.type
_entity_poly.pdbx_seq_one_letter_code
_entity_poly.pdbx_strand_id
1 'polypeptide(L)'
;MNRKVLSIIGVLIIFLAFQSCASKPERTLLKRYFDAVSLRDTTTMSTMALEPVSIDFASWEIIAIGEETVEPFKLPEMDKKEQELKKKVEESVGITLDARDALDEAKFELENARTRSARRAARKKVEEMQKKYDEQYEKHKNLQKEYNEAKAAAAREEEIATFSLGTGELPTIRTFTGKVRFKTVDVAVKQKDGESKTYRFYLRKYDLTDESLGRHYRGRWIIERIEEVK
;
A
#
# COMPACT_ATOMS: atom_id res chain seq x y z
N MET A 1 8.29 59.07 -8.23
CA MET A 1 8.03 57.72 -7.68
C MET A 1 8.83 57.57 -6.39
N ASN A 2 8.17 57.49 -5.24
CA ASN A 2 8.84 57.53 -3.92
C ASN A 2 9.80 56.34 -3.77
N ARG A 3 11.06 56.60 -3.35
CA ARG A 3 12.08 55.56 -3.11
C ARG A 3 11.59 54.40 -2.22
N LYS A 4 10.66 54.68 -1.31
CA LYS A 4 9.99 53.69 -0.44
C LYS A 4 9.13 52.68 -1.22
N VAL A 5 8.47 53.10 -2.30
CA VAL A 5 7.64 52.23 -3.15
C VAL A 5 8.50 51.30 -4.00
N LEU A 6 9.64 51.79 -4.49
CA LEU A 6 10.63 50.97 -5.21
C LEU A 6 11.27 49.89 -4.31
N SER A 7 11.57 50.21 -3.05
CA SER A 7 12.10 49.22 -2.11
C SER A 7 11.08 48.13 -1.73
N ILE A 8 9.79 48.48 -1.59
CA ILE A 8 8.74 47.50 -1.27
C ILE A 8 8.49 46.56 -2.44
N ILE A 9 8.47 47.08 -3.68
CA ILE A 9 8.32 46.26 -4.89
C ILE A 9 9.54 45.33 -5.07
N GLY A 10 10.76 45.83 -4.80
CA GLY A 10 11.98 45.02 -4.86
C GLY A 10 11.99 43.86 -3.87
N VAL A 11 11.55 44.08 -2.62
CA VAL A 11 11.46 43.02 -1.60
C VAL A 11 10.38 41.99 -1.95
N LEU A 12 9.26 42.43 -2.54
CA LEU A 12 8.18 41.53 -2.98
C LEU A 12 8.61 40.62 -4.15
N ILE A 13 9.38 41.14 -5.10
CA ILE A 13 9.92 40.38 -6.24
C ILE A 13 10.97 39.35 -5.78
N ILE A 14 11.78 39.69 -4.78
CA ILE A 14 12.76 38.76 -4.19
C ILE A 14 12.05 37.61 -3.44
N PHE A 15 10.96 37.90 -2.72
CA PHE A 15 10.16 36.85 -2.07
C PHE A 15 9.48 35.90 -3.07
N LEU A 16 9.05 36.40 -4.23
CA LEU A 16 8.49 35.58 -5.32
C LEU A 16 9.55 34.69 -6.00
N ALA A 17 10.80 35.15 -6.11
CA ALA A 17 11.89 34.36 -6.68
C ALA A 17 12.27 33.15 -5.80
N PHE A 18 12.13 33.24 -4.48
CA PHE A 18 12.40 32.10 -3.58
C PHE A 18 11.35 30.97 -3.67
N GLN A 19 10.13 31.25 -4.15
CA GLN A 19 9.14 30.19 -4.41
C GLN A 19 9.43 29.40 -5.70
N SER A 20 10.26 29.92 -6.61
CA SER A 20 10.58 29.23 -7.86
C SER A 20 11.74 28.24 -7.76
N CYS A 21 12.37 28.11 -6.60
CA CYS A 21 13.40 27.09 -6.31
C CYS A 21 12.83 25.80 -5.68
N ALA A 22 11.53 25.56 -5.83
CA ALA A 22 11.00 24.21 -5.68
C ALA A 22 11.57 23.36 -6.82
N SER A 23 12.54 22.49 -6.52
CA SER A 23 12.97 21.45 -7.45
C SER A 23 11.73 20.80 -8.07
N LYS A 24 11.68 20.64 -9.40
CA LYS A 24 10.61 19.93 -10.11
C LYS A 24 11.02 18.47 -10.31
N PRO A 25 10.97 17.60 -9.27
CA PRO A 25 11.47 16.22 -9.36
C PRO A 25 10.71 15.41 -10.41
N GLU A 26 9.47 15.78 -10.71
CA GLU A 26 8.58 15.09 -11.64
C GLU A 26 9.18 15.08 -13.05
N ARG A 27 9.65 16.25 -13.51
CA ARG A 27 10.20 16.39 -14.87
C ARG A 27 11.46 15.54 -15.04
N THR A 28 12.34 15.54 -14.04
CA THR A 28 13.58 14.76 -14.08
C THR A 28 13.30 13.27 -14.03
N LEU A 29 12.39 12.82 -13.15
CA LEU A 29 12.00 11.42 -13.03
C LEU A 29 11.34 10.91 -14.30
N LEU A 30 10.31 11.62 -14.80
CA LEU A 30 9.60 11.24 -16.01
C LEU A 30 10.51 11.25 -17.23
N LYS A 31 11.42 12.23 -17.34
CA LYS A 31 12.41 12.23 -18.42
C LYS A 31 13.25 10.96 -18.42
N ARG A 32 13.85 10.60 -17.28
CA ARG A 32 14.65 9.37 -17.18
C ARG A 32 13.82 8.12 -17.46
N TYR A 33 12.56 8.10 -17.02
CA TYR A 33 11.63 7.02 -17.28
C TYR A 33 11.35 6.85 -18.79
N PHE A 34 10.92 7.92 -19.48
CA PHE A 34 10.66 7.87 -20.92
C PHE A 34 11.93 7.61 -21.74
N ASP A 35 13.08 8.14 -21.31
CA ASP A 35 14.37 7.80 -21.92
C ASP A 35 14.62 6.28 -21.84
N ALA A 36 14.40 5.66 -20.67
CA ALA A 36 14.52 4.20 -20.51
C ALA A 36 13.48 3.41 -21.34
N VAL A 37 12.24 3.89 -21.43
CA VAL A 37 11.20 3.30 -22.30
C VAL A 37 11.64 3.34 -23.76
N SER A 38 12.21 4.45 -24.23
CA SER A 38 12.69 4.59 -25.61
C SER A 38 13.83 3.61 -25.96
N LEU A 39 14.68 3.31 -24.97
CA LEU A 39 15.78 2.35 -25.08
C LEU A 39 15.34 0.90 -24.82
N ARG A 40 14.07 0.68 -24.46
CA ARG A 40 13.53 -0.62 -24.01
C ARG A 40 14.34 -1.21 -22.84
N ASP A 41 14.88 -0.35 -21.99
CA ASP A 41 15.68 -0.74 -20.83
C ASP A 41 14.78 -1.03 -19.63
N THR A 42 14.29 -2.26 -19.56
CA THR A 42 13.45 -2.74 -18.46
C THR A 42 14.15 -2.68 -17.11
N THR A 43 15.48 -2.88 -17.08
CA THR A 43 16.25 -2.83 -15.83
C THR A 43 16.21 -1.42 -15.25
N THR A 44 16.48 -0.40 -16.07
CA THR A 44 16.42 1.00 -15.62
C THR A 44 14.99 1.41 -15.26
N MET A 45 13.97 1.01 -16.03
CA MET A 45 12.56 1.28 -15.69
C MET A 45 12.19 0.72 -14.31
N SER A 46 12.58 -0.51 -14.01
CA SER A 46 12.33 -1.16 -12.72
C SER A 46 13.09 -0.54 -11.54
N THR A 47 14.04 0.39 -11.76
CA THR A 47 14.64 1.17 -10.65
C THR A 47 13.83 2.42 -10.28
N MET A 48 12.92 2.83 -11.17
CA MET A 48 12.12 4.06 -11.02
C MET A 48 10.64 3.77 -10.77
N ALA A 49 10.10 2.70 -11.36
CA ALA A 49 8.71 2.30 -11.25
C ALA A 49 8.59 0.90 -10.63
N LEU A 50 7.63 0.72 -9.73
CA LEU A 50 7.30 -0.59 -9.16
C LEU A 50 6.65 -1.50 -10.20
N GLU A 51 5.74 -0.94 -10.98
CA GLU A 51 5.06 -1.61 -12.10
C GLU A 51 5.41 -0.87 -13.40
N PRO A 52 6.58 -1.14 -14.01
CA PRO A 52 7.00 -0.46 -15.22
C PRO A 52 6.11 -0.86 -16.40
N VAL A 53 5.65 0.14 -17.15
CA VAL A 53 4.85 -0.04 -18.36
C VAL A 53 5.62 0.52 -19.56
N SER A 54 5.81 -0.32 -20.58
CA SER A 54 6.38 0.12 -21.85
C SER A 54 5.31 0.84 -22.66
N ILE A 55 5.45 2.16 -22.81
CA ILE A 55 4.54 2.99 -23.60
C ILE A 55 5.19 3.25 -24.95
N ASP A 56 4.51 2.98 -26.07
CA ASP A 56 5.04 3.43 -27.38
C ASP A 56 4.74 4.91 -27.59
N PHE A 57 5.78 5.70 -27.81
CA PHE A 57 5.67 7.15 -27.95
C PHE A 57 6.63 7.70 -29.00
N ALA A 58 6.20 8.80 -29.64
CA ALA A 58 7.03 9.68 -30.43
C ALA A 58 7.45 10.92 -29.62
N SER A 59 6.53 11.45 -28.81
CA SER A 59 6.80 12.54 -27.87
C SER A 59 5.86 12.49 -26.67
N TRP A 60 6.24 13.16 -25.59
CA TRP A 60 5.45 13.26 -24.37
C TRP A 60 5.57 14.65 -23.74
N GLU A 61 4.54 15.08 -23.03
CA GLU A 61 4.53 16.35 -22.29
C GLU A 61 3.71 16.24 -21.00
N ILE A 62 4.15 16.97 -19.96
CA ILE A 62 3.39 17.06 -18.72
C ILE A 62 2.27 18.08 -18.93
N ILE A 63 1.03 17.65 -18.79
CA ILE A 63 -0.16 18.50 -18.96
C ILE A 63 -0.70 19.01 -17.64
N ALA A 64 -0.60 18.22 -16.56
CA ALA A 64 -1.03 18.62 -15.24
C ALA A 64 -0.16 18.00 -14.16
N ILE A 65 0.00 18.75 -13.06
CA ILE A 65 0.69 18.30 -11.86
C ILE A 65 -0.28 18.48 -10.71
N GLY A 66 -0.60 17.38 -10.03
CA GLY A 66 -1.44 17.39 -8.84
C GLY A 66 -0.75 18.01 -7.63
N GLU A 67 -1.55 18.38 -6.64
CA GLU A 67 -1.04 18.88 -5.37
C GLU A 67 -0.26 17.80 -4.63
N GLU A 68 0.79 18.21 -3.92
CA GLU A 68 1.55 17.30 -3.08
C GLU A 68 0.82 17.11 -1.75
N THR A 69 0.40 15.88 -1.47
CA THR A 69 -0.17 15.53 -0.17
C THR A 69 0.88 14.85 0.69
N VAL A 70 0.83 15.11 2.00
CA VAL A 70 1.79 14.58 2.96
C VAL A 70 1.03 13.84 4.06
N GLU A 71 1.31 12.55 4.19
CA GLU A 71 0.70 11.70 5.20
C GLU A 71 1.77 11.13 6.15
N PRO A 72 1.42 10.77 7.39
CA PRO A 72 2.32 10.00 8.25
C PRO A 72 2.58 8.62 7.64
N PHE A 73 3.76 8.06 7.90
CA PHE A 73 4.08 6.69 7.52
C PHE A 73 3.26 5.69 8.35
N LYS A 74 2.44 4.89 7.66
CA LYS A 74 1.42 4.01 8.28
C LYS A 74 1.90 2.60 8.57
N LEU A 75 3.07 2.18 8.07
CA LEU A 75 3.57 0.81 8.26
C LEU A 75 3.63 0.38 9.74
N PRO A 76 4.05 1.24 10.71
CA PRO A 76 4.00 0.87 12.13
C PRO A 76 2.58 0.59 12.65
N GLU A 77 1.57 1.32 12.15
CA GLU A 77 0.16 1.07 12.51
C GLU A 77 -0.35 -0.21 11.86
N MET A 78 0.07 -0.47 10.61
CA MET A 78 -0.26 -1.70 9.89
C MET A 78 0.35 -2.94 10.55
N ASP A 79 1.59 -2.85 11.04
CA ASP A 79 2.25 -3.93 11.78
C ASP A 79 1.52 -4.22 13.11
N LYS A 80 1.13 -3.19 13.88
CA LYS A 80 0.31 -3.36 15.08
C LYS A 80 -1.00 -4.10 14.77
N LYS A 81 -1.69 -3.70 13.70
CA LYS A 81 -2.92 -4.36 13.25
C LYS A 81 -2.68 -5.81 12.82
N GLU A 82 -1.58 -6.09 12.12
CA GLU A 82 -1.17 -7.45 11.75
C GLU A 82 -0.96 -8.31 13.00
N GLN A 83 -0.22 -7.83 14.00
CA GLN A 83 0.04 -8.55 15.25
C GLN A 83 -1.25 -8.79 16.06
N GLU A 84 -2.16 -7.82 16.11
CA GLU A 84 -3.46 -7.99 16.77
C GLU A 84 -4.33 -9.04 16.08
N LEU A 85 -4.39 -9.02 14.74
CA LEU A 85 -5.12 -10.02 13.97
C LEU A 85 -4.50 -11.41 14.11
N LYS A 86 -3.17 -11.50 14.14
CA LYS A 86 -2.45 -12.76 14.39
C LYS A 86 -2.88 -13.39 15.72
N LYS A 87 -2.91 -12.61 16.80
CA LYS A 87 -3.38 -13.08 18.12
C LYS A 87 -4.82 -13.58 18.07
N LYS A 88 -5.72 -12.83 17.42
CA LYS A 88 -7.13 -13.24 17.25
C LYS A 88 -7.26 -14.54 16.44
N VAL A 89 -6.44 -14.71 15.41
CA VAL A 89 -6.40 -15.96 14.63
C VAL A 89 -5.94 -17.10 15.53
N GLU A 90 -4.83 -16.95 16.26
CA GLU A 90 -4.30 -17.97 17.19
C GLU A 90 -5.34 -18.36 18.27
N GLU A 91 -6.02 -17.39 18.87
CA GLU A 91 -7.10 -17.63 19.84
C GLU A 91 -8.30 -18.35 19.20
N SER A 92 -8.69 -17.96 17.99
CA SER A 92 -9.83 -18.56 17.28
C SER A 92 -9.59 -20.01 16.85
N VAL A 93 -8.34 -20.46 16.72
CA VAL A 93 -8.02 -21.87 16.44
C VAL A 93 -8.50 -22.75 17.58
N GLY A 94 -8.16 -22.39 18.83
CA GLY A 94 -8.59 -23.14 20.02
C GLY A 94 -10.11 -23.23 20.13
N ILE A 95 -10.79 -22.09 19.99
CA ILE A 95 -12.27 -22.02 20.05
C ILE A 95 -12.93 -22.89 18.97
N THR A 96 -12.34 -22.92 17.77
CA THR A 96 -12.87 -23.71 16.64
C THR A 96 -12.64 -25.21 16.85
N LEU A 97 -11.50 -25.59 17.42
CA LEU A 97 -11.19 -26.98 17.78
C LEU A 97 -12.11 -27.46 18.90
N ASP A 98 -12.30 -26.67 19.96
CA ASP A 98 -13.22 -26.99 21.05
C ASP A 98 -14.66 -27.19 20.54
N ALA A 99 -15.12 -26.33 19.62
CA ALA A 99 -16.42 -26.47 18.99
C ALA A 99 -16.54 -27.73 18.12
N ARG A 100 -15.44 -28.11 17.45
CA ARG A 100 -15.37 -29.35 16.65
C ARG A 100 -15.43 -30.58 17.55
N ASP A 101 -14.64 -30.61 18.62
CA ASP A 101 -14.61 -31.73 19.56
C ASP A 101 -16.00 -31.94 20.19
N ALA A 102 -16.68 -30.85 20.56
CA ALA A 102 -18.02 -30.92 21.13
C ALA A 102 -19.08 -31.40 20.10
N LEU A 103 -18.89 -31.11 18.81
CA LEU A 103 -19.70 -31.65 17.72
C LEU A 103 -19.43 -33.15 17.52
N ASP A 104 -18.16 -33.57 17.54
CA ASP A 104 -17.78 -34.96 17.36
C ASP A 104 -18.24 -35.83 18.54
N GLU A 105 -18.21 -35.31 19.78
CA GLU A 105 -18.83 -35.94 20.95
C GLU A 105 -20.35 -36.12 20.75
N ALA A 106 -21.05 -35.10 20.27
CA ALA A 106 -22.49 -35.19 19.98
C ALA A 106 -22.80 -36.22 18.88
N LYS A 107 -21.95 -36.34 17.86
CA LYS A 107 -22.07 -37.37 16.81
C LYS A 107 -21.84 -38.77 17.38
N PHE A 108 -20.85 -38.94 18.25
CA PHE A 108 -20.59 -40.20 18.93
C PHE A 108 -21.77 -40.63 19.81
N GLU A 109 -22.39 -39.71 20.54
CA GLU A 109 -23.62 -39.98 21.30
C GLU A 109 -24.77 -40.45 20.40
N LEU A 110 -24.91 -39.82 19.23
CA LEU A 110 -25.93 -40.20 18.24
C LEU A 110 -25.70 -41.61 17.69
N GLU A 111 -24.46 -41.97 17.39
CA GLU A 111 -24.08 -43.29 16.91
C GLU A 111 -24.36 -44.39 17.95
N ASN A 112 -24.07 -44.10 19.23
CA ASN A 112 -24.28 -45.03 20.34
C ASN A 112 -25.73 -45.10 20.86
N ALA A 113 -26.63 -44.23 20.41
CA ALA A 113 -28.01 -44.19 20.88
C ALA A 113 -28.83 -45.42 20.40
N ARG A 114 -29.29 -46.24 21.36
CA ARG A 114 -29.99 -47.51 21.10
C ARG A 114 -31.50 -47.39 20.92
N THR A 115 -32.15 -46.34 21.46
CA THR A 115 -33.61 -46.17 21.42
C THR A 115 -34.03 -45.03 20.48
N ARG A 116 -35.25 -45.08 19.93
CA ARG A 116 -35.78 -44.02 19.04
C ARG A 116 -35.85 -42.65 19.71
N SER A 117 -36.20 -42.59 20.99
CA SER A 117 -36.26 -41.34 21.76
C SER A 117 -34.86 -40.74 21.99
N ALA A 118 -33.88 -41.56 22.38
CA ALA A 118 -32.49 -41.14 22.57
C ALA A 118 -31.88 -40.64 21.26
N ARG A 119 -32.12 -41.34 20.14
CA ARG A 119 -31.68 -40.89 18.81
C ARG A 119 -32.25 -39.52 18.43
N ARG A 120 -33.51 -39.24 18.77
CA ARG A 120 -34.14 -37.93 18.47
C ARG A 120 -33.52 -36.80 19.28
N ALA A 121 -33.20 -37.05 20.56
CA ALA A 121 -32.51 -36.06 21.40
C ALA A 121 -31.08 -35.80 20.92
N ALA A 122 -30.31 -36.86 20.64
CA ALA A 122 -28.94 -36.75 20.13
C ALA A 122 -28.88 -36.05 18.76
N ARG A 123 -29.84 -36.27 17.86
CA ARG A 123 -29.94 -35.52 16.60
C ARG A 123 -30.09 -34.02 16.81
N LYS A 124 -30.95 -33.59 17.74
CA LYS A 124 -31.10 -32.16 18.07
C LYS A 124 -29.80 -31.58 18.63
N LYS A 125 -29.09 -32.35 19.47
CA LYS A 125 -27.78 -31.95 20.01
C LYS A 125 -26.74 -31.79 18.89
N VAL A 126 -26.67 -32.74 17.95
CA VAL A 126 -25.80 -32.63 16.76
C VAL A 126 -26.16 -31.40 15.93
N GLU A 127 -27.44 -31.15 15.66
CA GLU A 127 -27.86 -29.96 14.89
C GLU A 127 -27.48 -28.65 15.60
N GLU A 128 -27.61 -28.58 16.93
CA GLU A 128 -27.21 -27.41 17.71
C GLU A 128 -25.69 -27.20 17.68
N MET A 129 -24.91 -28.26 17.91
CA MET A 129 -23.46 -28.19 17.92
C MET A 129 -22.89 -27.93 16.51
N GLN A 130 -23.55 -28.44 15.47
CA GLN A 130 -23.18 -28.16 14.09
C GLN A 130 -23.33 -26.65 13.79
N LYS A 131 -24.44 -26.03 14.19
CA LYS A 131 -24.62 -24.58 14.02
C LYS A 131 -23.56 -23.78 14.76
N LYS A 132 -23.24 -24.15 16.01
CA LYS A 132 -22.18 -23.48 16.79
C LYS A 132 -20.82 -23.64 16.12
N TYR A 133 -20.48 -24.83 15.63
CA TYR A 133 -19.25 -25.07 14.89
C TYR A 133 -19.18 -24.24 13.61
N ASP A 134 -20.24 -24.24 12.80
CA ASP A 134 -20.30 -23.49 11.54
C ASP A 134 -20.12 -21.98 11.77
N GLU A 135 -20.76 -21.43 12.82
CA GLU A 135 -20.61 -20.02 13.21
C GLU A 135 -19.17 -19.68 13.62
N GLN A 136 -18.51 -20.54 14.41
CA GLN A 136 -17.12 -20.30 14.83
C GLN A 136 -16.15 -20.49 13.67
N TYR A 137 -16.39 -21.48 12.81
CA TYR A 137 -15.58 -21.73 11.63
C TYR A 137 -15.62 -20.55 10.65
N GLU A 138 -16.79 -19.97 10.38
CA GLU A 138 -16.88 -18.78 9.52
C GLU A 138 -16.22 -17.55 10.16
N LYS A 139 -16.31 -17.37 11.49
CA LYS A 139 -15.54 -16.33 12.19
C LYS A 139 -14.04 -16.54 12.04
N HIS A 140 -13.54 -17.75 12.26
CA HIS A 140 -12.12 -18.09 12.10
C HIS A 140 -11.63 -17.82 10.67
N LYS A 141 -12.40 -18.25 9.67
CA LYS A 141 -12.11 -18.01 8.25
C LYS A 141 -12.05 -16.52 7.91
N ASN A 142 -13.00 -15.72 8.42
CA ASN A 142 -13.00 -14.27 8.23
C ASN A 142 -11.78 -13.63 8.90
N LEU A 143 -11.44 -14.01 10.13
CA LEU A 143 -10.23 -13.54 10.81
C LEU A 143 -8.96 -13.90 10.03
N GLN A 144 -8.87 -15.12 9.50
CA GLN A 144 -7.73 -15.56 8.70
C GLN A 144 -7.61 -14.75 7.41
N LYS A 145 -8.74 -14.44 6.75
CA LYS A 145 -8.78 -13.57 5.58
C LYS A 145 -8.29 -12.16 5.91
N GLU A 146 -8.83 -11.54 6.97
CA GLU A 146 -8.42 -10.20 7.41
C GLU A 146 -6.93 -10.14 7.77
N TYR A 147 -6.42 -11.16 8.45
CA TYR A 147 -5.00 -11.28 8.77
C TYR A 147 -4.13 -11.35 7.51
N ASN A 148 -4.51 -12.20 6.53
CA ASN A 148 -3.77 -12.32 5.29
C ASN A 148 -3.79 -11.01 4.47
N GLU A 149 -4.93 -10.32 4.43
CA GLU A 149 -5.04 -9.02 3.78
C GLU A 149 -4.19 -7.94 4.46
N ALA A 150 -4.19 -7.89 5.80
CA ALA A 150 -3.37 -6.98 6.58
C ALA A 150 -1.87 -7.24 6.37
N LYS A 151 -1.46 -8.52 6.43
CA LYS A 151 -0.08 -8.95 6.17
C LYS A 151 0.38 -8.59 4.76
N ALA A 152 -0.45 -8.86 3.75
CA ALA A 152 -0.14 -8.51 2.36
C ALA A 152 -0.06 -6.98 2.16
N ALA A 153 -0.94 -6.22 2.80
CA ALA A 153 -0.89 -4.76 2.74
C ALA A 153 0.38 -4.20 3.41
N ALA A 154 0.76 -4.72 4.59
CA ALA A 154 1.99 -4.31 5.28
C ALA A 154 3.24 -4.65 4.46
N ALA A 155 3.30 -5.86 3.89
CA ALA A 155 4.41 -6.28 3.04
C ALA A 155 4.55 -5.41 1.77
N ARG A 156 3.43 -5.06 1.12
CA ARG A 156 3.46 -4.13 -0.02
C ARG A 156 3.98 -2.76 0.37
N GLU A 157 3.49 -2.19 1.47
CA GLU A 157 3.93 -0.87 1.93
C GLU A 157 5.43 -0.88 2.32
N GLU A 158 5.90 -1.98 2.91
CA GLU A 158 7.31 -2.23 3.22
C GLU A 158 8.19 -2.28 1.96
N GLU A 159 7.74 -2.97 0.92
CA GLU A 159 8.41 -3.05 -0.39
C GLU A 159 8.48 -1.66 -1.05
N ILE A 160 7.36 -0.94 -1.11
CA ILE A 160 7.29 0.41 -1.69
C ILE A 160 8.23 1.37 -0.95
N ALA A 161 8.22 1.33 0.39
CA ALA A 161 9.07 2.18 1.20
C ALA A 161 10.56 1.87 0.97
N THR A 162 10.94 0.60 1.01
CA THR A 162 12.32 0.14 0.76
C THR A 162 12.79 0.56 -0.64
N PHE A 163 11.93 0.40 -1.65
CA PHE A 163 12.20 0.81 -3.02
C PHE A 163 12.48 2.31 -3.15
N SER A 164 11.70 3.16 -2.47
CA SER A 164 11.92 4.61 -2.43
C SER A 164 13.20 4.98 -1.68
N LEU A 165 13.51 4.30 -0.58
CA LEU A 165 14.73 4.58 0.18
C LEU A 165 16.00 4.18 -0.59
N GLY A 166 15.93 3.17 -1.46
CA GLY A 166 17.04 2.74 -2.31
C GLY A 166 18.21 2.13 -1.55
N THR A 167 18.07 2.01 -0.23
CA THR A 167 18.85 1.12 0.61
C THR A 167 18.25 -0.27 0.44
N GLY A 168 19.07 -1.33 0.49
CA GLY A 168 18.56 -2.71 0.46
C GLY A 168 17.60 -3.01 1.63
N GLU A 169 17.40 -4.29 1.96
CA GLU A 169 16.53 -4.67 3.06
C GLU A 169 16.85 -3.92 4.35
N LEU A 170 15.82 -3.29 4.93
CA LEU A 170 15.89 -2.56 6.19
C LEU A 170 15.05 -3.32 7.22
N PRO A 171 15.67 -4.19 8.05
CA PRO A 171 14.93 -5.09 8.94
C PRO A 171 14.03 -4.37 9.96
N THR A 172 14.37 -3.11 10.29
CA THR A 172 13.66 -2.28 11.28
C THR A 172 12.68 -1.30 10.65
N ILE A 173 12.42 -1.36 9.33
CA ILE A 173 11.56 -0.38 8.64
C ILE A 173 10.15 -0.28 9.22
N ARG A 174 9.63 -1.37 9.80
CA ARG A 174 8.32 -1.41 10.47
C ARG A 174 8.25 -0.54 11.73
N THR A 175 9.39 -0.15 12.31
CA THR A 175 9.45 0.74 13.48
C THR A 175 9.80 2.18 13.11
N PHE A 176 10.00 2.48 11.83
CA PHE A 176 10.39 3.82 11.40
C PHE A 176 9.24 4.80 11.55
N THR A 177 9.57 6.06 11.79
CA THR A 177 8.61 7.16 11.83
C THR A 177 8.93 8.15 10.72
N GLY A 178 7.94 8.85 10.19
CA GLY A 178 8.20 9.77 9.11
C GLY A 178 6.98 10.17 8.31
N LYS A 179 7.26 10.70 7.12
CA LYS A 179 6.25 11.26 6.22
C LYS A 179 6.36 10.60 4.85
N VAL A 180 5.20 10.33 4.27
CA VAL A 180 5.04 9.89 2.89
C VAL A 180 4.45 11.06 2.11
N ARG A 181 5.08 11.39 0.99
CA ARG A 181 4.64 12.44 0.08
C ARG A 181 4.07 11.76 -1.16
N PHE A 182 2.90 12.20 -1.58
CA PHE A 182 2.23 11.71 -2.77
C PHE A 182 2.06 12.85 -3.76
N LYS A 183 2.12 12.51 -5.04
CA LYS A 183 1.91 13.47 -6.11
C LYS A 183 1.41 12.76 -7.34
N THR A 184 0.44 13.34 -8.04
CA THR A 184 -0.01 12.82 -9.34
C THR A 184 0.51 13.71 -10.45
N VAL A 185 0.84 13.11 -11.59
CA VAL A 185 1.29 13.84 -12.78
C VAL A 185 0.60 13.26 -14.00
N ASP A 186 -0.12 14.10 -14.73
CA ASP A 186 -0.78 13.71 -15.96
C ASP A 186 0.14 14.07 -17.13
N VAL A 187 0.38 13.09 -18.00
CA VAL A 187 1.31 13.15 -19.12
C VAL A 187 0.55 12.81 -20.40
N ALA A 188 0.54 13.74 -21.35
CA ALA A 188 0.07 13.47 -22.70
C ALA A 188 1.21 12.80 -23.49
N VAL A 189 0.89 11.68 -24.13
CA VAL A 189 1.81 10.88 -24.93
C VAL A 189 1.26 10.81 -26.36
N LYS A 190 2.05 11.29 -27.33
CA LYS A 190 1.77 11.12 -28.75
C LYS A 190 2.42 9.83 -29.22
N GLN A 191 1.62 8.89 -29.70
CA GLN A 191 2.09 7.63 -30.26
C GLN A 191 2.66 7.84 -31.67
N LYS A 192 3.43 6.87 -32.16
CA LYS A 192 4.00 6.91 -33.51
C LYS A 192 2.93 6.86 -34.60
N ASP A 193 1.79 6.29 -34.28
CA ASP A 193 0.62 6.18 -35.17
C ASP A 193 -0.21 7.47 -35.23
N GLY A 194 0.20 8.52 -34.50
CA GLY A 194 -0.47 9.83 -34.48
C GLY A 194 -1.58 9.98 -33.45
N GLU A 195 -1.98 8.90 -32.77
CA GLU A 195 -2.93 8.92 -31.65
C GLU A 195 -2.30 9.56 -30.40
N SER A 196 -3.06 10.36 -29.66
CA SER A 196 -2.61 10.96 -28.40
C SER A 196 -3.37 10.34 -27.23
N LYS A 197 -2.64 9.80 -26.26
CA LYS A 197 -3.17 9.19 -25.04
C LYS A 197 -2.67 9.93 -23.82
N THR A 198 -3.48 9.98 -22.76
CA THR A 198 -3.09 10.61 -21.50
C THR A 198 -2.84 9.53 -20.45
N TYR A 199 -1.72 9.63 -19.74
CA TYR A 199 -1.36 8.73 -18.66
C TYR A 199 -1.19 9.50 -17.36
N ARG A 200 -1.76 8.98 -16.27
CA ARG A 200 -1.58 9.46 -14.91
C ARG A 200 -0.52 8.64 -14.20
N PHE A 201 0.53 9.32 -13.76
CA PHE A 201 1.61 8.76 -12.96
C PHE A 201 1.36 9.07 -11.48
N TYR A 202 1.33 8.04 -10.65
CA TYR A 202 1.26 8.16 -9.20
C TYR A 202 2.67 8.13 -8.66
N LEU A 203 3.14 9.27 -8.16
CA LEU A 203 4.46 9.42 -7.58
C LEU A 203 4.38 9.36 -6.07
N ARG A 204 5.35 8.66 -5.48
CA ARG A 204 5.47 8.55 -4.03
C ARG A 204 6.91 8.78 -3.58
N LYS A 205 7.09 9.37 -2.40
CA LYS A 205 8.41 9.57 -1.78
C LYS A 205 8.31 9.40 -0.27
N TYR A 206 9.31 8.73 0.30
CA TYR A 206 9.39 8.47 1.74
C TYR A 206 10.50 9.30 2.37
N ASP A 207 10.17 10.00 3.46
CA ASP A 207 11.14 10.66 4.34
C ASP A 207 10.99 10.02 5.72
N LEU A 208 11.82 9.01 6.02
CA LEU A 208 11.70 8.16 7.21
C LEU A 208 12.88 8.35 8.15
N THR A 209 12.66 8.04 9.42
CA THR A 209 13.65 8.10 10.48
C THR A 209 13.63 6.80 11.25
N ASP A 210 14.80 6.19 11.40
CA ASP A 210 15.03 5.13 12.37
C ASP A 210 15.35 5.79 13.72
N GLU A 211 14.39 5.76 14.64
CA GLU A 211 14.58 6.30 15.99
C GLU A 211 15.56 5.46 16.82
N SER A 212 15.70 4.16 16.51
CA SER A 212 16.61 3.27 17.25
C SER A 212 18.08 3.54 16.93
N LEU A 213 18.36 3.90 15.67
CA LEU A 213 19.72 4.20 15.19
C LEU A 213 19.98 5.71 15.03
N GLY A 214 18.97 6.56 15.25
CA GLY A 214 19.04 8.01 15.03
C GLY A 214 19.35 8.38 13.58
N ARG A 215 18.98 7.53 12.61
CA ARG A 215 19.34 7.71 11.20
C ARG A 215 18.14 8.19 10.39
N HIS A 216 18.32 9.28 9.67
CA HIS A 216 17.33 9.80 8.74
C HIS A 216 17.58 9.26 7.32
N TYR A 217 16.53 8.70 6.73
CA TYR A 217 16.50 8.18 5.38
C TYR A 217 15.65 9.08 4.49
N ARG A 218 16.28 9.70 3.50
CA ARG A 218 15.61 10.54 2.51
C ARG A 218 15.44 9.75 1.21
N GLY A 219 14.22 9.27 0.97
CA GLY A 219 13.89 8.51 -0.23
C GLY A 219 13.91 9.34 -1.49
N ARG A 220 13.95 8.65 -2.63
CA ARG A 220 13.73 9.23 -3.96
C ARG A 220 12.26 9.17 -4.33
N TRP A 221 11.84 10.04 -5.24
CA TRP A 221 10.55 9.89 -5.89
C TRP A 221 10.55 8.64 -6.77
N ILE A 222 9.52 7.83 -6.61
CA ILE A 222 9.28 6.60 -7.37
C ILE A 222 7.92 6.69 -8.04
N ILE A 223 7.76 5.97 -9.14
CA ILE A 223 6.48 5.76 -9.80
C ILE A 223 5.85 4.52 -9.15
N GLU A 224 4.81 4.74 -8.38
CA GLU A 224 4.04 3.67 -7.76
C GLU A 224 3.21 2.92 -8.82
N ARG A 225 2.52 3.68 -9.67
CA ARG A 225 1.59 3.15 -10.66
C ARG A 225 1.43 4.10 -11.84
N ILE A 226 1.08 3.54 -12.99
CA ILE A 226 0.78 4.27 -14.22
C ILE A 226 -0.60 3.83 -14.73
N GLU A 227 -1.49 4.78 -14.99
CA GLU A 227 -2.85 4.50 -15.49
C GLU A 227 -3.15 5.32 -16.75
N GLU A 228 -3.81 4.73 -17.74
CA GLU A 228 -4.33 5.48 -18.88
C GLU A 228 -5.62 6.21 -18.48
N VAL A 229 -5.63 7.53 -18.63
CA VAL A 229 -6.81 8.38 -18.41
C VAL A 229 -7.62 8.35 -19.70
N LYS A 230 -8.77 7.66 -19.64
CA LYS A 230 -9.75 7.61 -20.73
C LYS A 230 -10.59 8.88 -20.80
#